data_AF-A0A7Z2KT44-F1
#
_entry.id   AF-A0A7Z2KT44-F1
#
_cell.length_a   1.000
_cell.length_b   1.000
_cell.length_c   1.000
_cell.angle_alpha   90.00
_cell.angle_beta   90.00
_cell.angle_gamma   90.00
#
_symmetry.space_group_name_H-M   'P 1'
#
loop_
_entity.id
_entity.type
_entity.pdbx_description
1 polymer ?
#
loop_
_entity_poly.entity_id
_entity_poly.type
_entity_poly.pdbx_seq_one_letter_code
_entity_poly.pdbx_strand_id
1 'polypeptide(L)'
;MQLINSIPPVIDTEQYDAWKKQWANQEGLDIHSYIHDQCHPEQMLVFSTLFFPTFVMSQGGVFLERNFSVETFARCLSLASHDMAEAERLLNYVKLYDVFGQYGDGVSASIFLQLCEVIGFAWRMVLKEKFPDKSFSVEVSNSDENYGPVITFYQVKQLLIVGRQAFRPENPDSEDTLPEV
;
A
#
# COMPACT_ATOMS: atom_id res chain seq x y z
N MET A 1 1.29 30.23 -2.79
CA MET A 1 1.88 28.95 -3.24
C MET A 1 1.40 27.87 -2.30
N GLN A 2 0.87 26.76 -2.80
CA GLN A 2 0.41 25.63 -2.00
C GLN A 2 1.32 24.43 -2.27
N LEU A 3 1.84 23.81 -1.22
CA LEU A 3 2.65 22.60 -1.31
C LEU A 3 1.73 21.37 -1.22
N ILE A 4 1.98 20.39 -2.09
CA ILE A 4 1.28 19.11 -2.10
C ILE A 4 2.34 18.02 -1.98
N ASN A 5 2.36 17.34 -0.84
CA ASN A 5 3.31 16.24 -0.60
C ASN A 5 2.67 14.92 -1.02
N SER A 6 3.39 14.10 -1.78
CA SER A 6 2.93 12.76 -2.17
C SER A 6 2.95 11.78 -0.99
N ILE A 7 3.86 11.98 -0.04
CA ILE A 7 3.95 11.25 1.22
C ILE A 7 4.06 12.24 2.39
N PRO A 8 3.69 11.84 3.63
CA PRO A 8 3.92 12.68 4.80
C PRO A 8 5.40 13.06 4.95
N PRO A 9 5.71 14.22 5.57
CA PRO A 9 7.09 14.56 5.91
C PRO A 9 7.74 13.46 6.76
N VAL A 10 8.99 13.13 6.45
CA VAL A 10 9.75 12.15 7.24
C VAL A 10 10.17 12.77 8.57
N ILE A 11 9.88 12.09 9.67
CA ILE A 11 10.21 12.49 11.04
C ILE A 11 11.16 11.48 11.69
N ASP A 12 11.76 11.85 12.83
CA ASP A 12 12.71 11.04 13.61
C ASP A 12 13.96 10.63 12.81
N THR A 13 14.43 11.52 11.93
CA THR A 13 15.57 11.32 11.04
C THR A 13 16.91 11.55 11.75
N GLU A 14 17.16 10.81 12.84
CA GLU A 14 18.32 11.02 13.72
C GLU A 14 19.66 10.98 12.97
N GLN A 15 19.83 10.04 12.04
CA GLN A 15 21.07 9.93 11.25
C GLN A 15 21.27 11.12 10.30
N TYR A 16 20.20 11.60 9.67
CA TYR A 16 20.26 12.79 8.81
C TYR A 16 20.59 14.04 9.62
N ASP A 17 19.96 14.21 10.79
CA ASP A 17 20.21 15.33 11.68
C ASP A 17 21.63 15.29 12.26
N ALA A 18 22.12 14.10 12.61
CA ALA A 18 23.49 13.90 13.07
C ALA A 18 24.51 14.22 11.98
N TRP A 19 24.27 13.74 10.74
CA TRP A 19 25.09 14.07 9.58
C TRP A 19 25.15 15.57 9.33
N LYS A 20 24.02 16.28 9.33
CA LYS A 20 24.01 17.76 9.15
C LYS A 20 24.87 18.49 10.16
N LYS A 21 24.86 18.05 11.43
CA LYS A 21 25.64 18.66 12.51
C LYS A 21 27.16 18.48 12.36
N GLN A 22 27.62 17.57 11.50
CA GLN A 22 29.05 17.39 11.22
C GLN A 22 29.63 18.51 10.35
N TRP A 23 28.77 19.27 9.65
CA TRP A 23 29.19 20.34 8.75
C TRP A 23 29.24 21.70 9.46
N ALA A 24 30.35 22.42 9.27
CA ALA A 24 30.54 23.76 9.83
C ALA A 24 29.59 24.80 9.21
N ASN A 25 29.26 24.65 7.93
CA ASN A 25 28.21 25.41 7.26
C ASN A 25 27.10 24.46 6.81
N GLN A 26 25.87 24.74 7.24
CA GLN A 26 24.69 23.94 6.92
C GLN A 26 23.81 24.60 5.84
N GLU A 27 24.17 25.78 5.38
CA GLU A 27 23.46 26.48 4.31
C GLU A 27 23.48 25.64 3.03
N GLY A 28 22.30 25.38 2.47
CA GLY A 28 22.13 24.56 1.27
C GLY A 28 22.16 23.03 1.49
N LEU A 29 22.44 22.53 2.71
CA LEU A 29 22.39 21.10 2.99
C LEU A 29 20.94 20.59 3.03
N ASP A 30 20.63 19.73 2.08
CA ASP A 30 19.31 19.12 1.89
C ASP A 30 19.39 17.59 1.81
N ILE A 31 18.25 16.97 1.48
CA ILE A 31 18.18 15.51 1.36
C ILE A 31 19.01 14.97 0.19
N HIS A 32 19.16 15.73 -0.89
CA HIS A 32 19.98 15.33 -2.04
C HIS A 32 21.47 15.31 -1.65
N SER A 33 21.88 16.28 -0.84
CA SER A 33 23.23 16.34 -0.28
C SER A 33 23.53 15.13 0.61
N TYR A 34 22.56 14.71 1.44
CA TYR A 34 22.70 13.49 2.25
C TYR A 34 22.79 12.22 1.39
N ILE A 35 21.91 12.07 0.38
CA ILE A 35 21.93 10.91 -0.52
C ILE A 35 23.27 10.82 -1.25
N HIS A 36 23.80 11.95 -1.72
CA HIS A 36 25.10 12.01 -2.40
C HIS A 36 26.24 11.50 -1.52
N ASP A 37 26.23 11.84 -0.22
CA ASP A 37 27.32 11.56 0.70
C ASP A 37 27.19 10.20 1.40
N GLN A 38 25.97 9.79 1.76
CA GLN A 38 25.72 8.66 2.67
C GLN A 38 25.08 7.44 2.00
N CYS A 39 24.51 7.56 0.80
CA CYS A 39 23.73 6.48 0.18
C CYS A 39 24.41 5.91 -1.07
N HIS A 40 24.63 4.59 -1.09
CA HIS A 40 25.15 3.92 -2.27
C HIS A 40 24.04 3.63 -3.31
N PRO A 41 24.18 4.00 -4.59
CA PRO A 41 23.12 3.82 -5.60
C PRO A 41 22.65 2.37 -5.78
N GLU A 42 23.56 1.38 -5.67
CA GLU A 42 23.20 -0.04 -5.77
C GLU A 42 22.25 -0.47 -4.65
N GLN A 43 22.48 0.00 -3.43
CA GLN A 43 21.61 -0.30 -2.29
C GLN A 43 20.22 0.32 -2.50
N MET A 44 20.15 1.52 -3.07
CA MET A 44 18.88 2.17 -3.41
C MET A 44 18.10 1.38 -4.46
N LEU A 45 18.80 0.84 -5.47
CA LEU A 45 18.18 0.00 -6.50
C LEU A 45 17.65 -1.31 -5.91
N VAL A 46 18.45 -2.01 -5.09
CA VAL A 46 17.99 -3.24 -4.40
C VAL A 46 16.80 -2.94 -3.51
N PHE A 47 16.84 -1.86 -2.73
CA PHE A 47 15.76 -1.43 -1.86
C PHE A 47 14.47 -1.09 -2.63
N SER A 48 14.57 -0.54 -3.83
CA SER A 48 13.40 -0.21 -4.65
C SER A 48 12.51 -1.41 -4.98
N THR A 49 13.05 -2.64 -4.91
CA THR A 49 12.29 -3.88 -5.10
C THR A 49 11.21 -4.09 -4.03
N LEU A 50 11.32 -3.43 -2.87
CA LEU A 50 10.26 -3.40 -1.87
C LEU A 50 9.08 -2.52 -2.31
N PHE A 51 9.35 -1.38 -2.96
CA PHE A 51 8.32 -0.49 -3.49
C PHE A 51 7.66 -1.05 -4.75
N PHE A 52 8.45 -1.72 -5.59
CA PHE A 52 8.05 -2.23 -6.90
C PHE A 52 8.28 -3.75 -6.97
N PRO A 53 7.51 -4.55 -6.23
CA PRO A 53 7.75 -5.99 -6.14
C PRO A 53 7.38 -6.72 -7.45
N THR A 54 7.96 -7.91 -7.61
CA THR A 54 7.55 -8.87 -8.64
C THR A 54 6.32 -9.65 -8.16
N PHE A 55 5.37 -9.89 -9.07
CA PHE A 55 4.14 -10.62 -8.76
C PHE A 55 4.06 -11.95 -9.52
N VAL A 56 3.42 -12.93 -8.89
CA VAL A 56 2.99 -14.20 -9.50
C VAL A 56 1.46 -14.22 -9.56
N MET A 57 0.92 -14.60 -10.71
CA MET A 57 -0.52 -14.85 -10.86
C MET A 57 -0.80 -16.35 -10.81
N SER A 58 -1.75 -16.77 -9.97
CA SER A 58 -2.19 -18.17 -9.89
C SER A 58 -3.66 -18.25 -9.55
N GLN A 59 -4.43 -19.02 -10.32
CA GLN A 59 -5.87 -19.23 -10.12
C GLN A 59 -6.68 -17.94 -9.96
N GLY A 60 -6.30 -16.88 -10.68
CA GLY A 60 -6.95 -15.57 -10.62
C GLY A 60 -6.51 -14.68 -9.45
N GLY A 61 -5.72 -15.21 -8.51
CA GLY A 61 -5.06 -14.45 -7.44
C GLY A 61 -3.73 -13.83 -7.86
N VAL A 62 -3.30 -12.80 -7.12
CA VAL A 62 -2.06 -12.06 -7.31
C VAL A 62 -1.23 -12.09 -6.03
N PHE A 63 0.01 -12.57 -6.15
CA PHE A 63 0.88 -12.83 -5.01
C PHE A 63 2.25 -12.19 -5.17
N LEU A 64 2.88 -11.79 -4.07
CA LEU A 64 4.30 -11.44 -4.05
C LEU A 64 5.15 -12.66 -4.43
N GLU A 65 6.02 -12.53 -5.42
CA GLU A 65 6.86 -13.63 -5.90
C GLU A 65 7.71 -14.23 -4.78
N ARG A 66 8.37 -13.39 -3.98
CA ARG A 66 9.22 -13.81 -2.85
C ARG A 66 8.50 -14.65 -1.77
N ASN A 67 7.17 -14.55 -1.69
CA ASN A 67 6.37 -15.27 -0.70
C ASN A 67 5.60 -16.46 -1.33
N PHE A 68 5.67 -16.62 -2.66
CA PHE A 68 4.88 -17.60 -3.38
C PHE A 68 5.67 -18.87 -3.67
N SER A 69 5.09 -20.00 -3.28
CA SER A 69 5.41 -21.31 -3.84
C SER A 69 4.12 -22.11 -3.96
N VAL A 70 4.09 -23.16 -4.79
CA VAL A 70 2.89 -24.00 -4.93
C VAL A 70 2.46 -24.59 -3.58
N GLU A 71 3.43 -24.98 -2.75
CA GLU A 71 3.20 -25.51 -1.41
C GLU A 71 2.65 -24.45 -0.45
N THR A 72 3.29 -23.27 -0.40
CA THR A 72 2.85 -22.16 0.47
C THR A 72 1.45 -21.68 0.08
N PHE A 73 1.18 -21.59 -1.22
CA PHE A 73 -0.13 -21.23 -1.75
C PHE A 73 -1.20 -22.25 -1.34
N ALA A 74 -0.97 -23.55 -1.57
CA ALA A 74 -1.93 -24.59 -1.19
C ALA A 74 -2.22 -24.58 0.32
N ARG A 75 -1.19 -24.42 1.15
CA ARG A 75 -1.32 -24.32 2.61
C ARG A 75 -2.18 -23.12 3.02
N CYS A 76 -1.89 -21.93 2.50
CA CYS A 76 -2.64 -20.74 2.89
C CYS A 76 -4.06 -20.72 2.33
N LEU A 77 -4.29 -21.25 1.13
CA LEU A 77 -5.65 -21.42 0.60
C LEU A 77 -6.48 -22.36 1.49
N SER A 78 -5.86 -23.43 2.01
CA SER A 78 -6.50 -24.31 2.98
C SER A 78 -6.81 -23.59 4.31
N LEU A 79 -5.86 -22.82 4.86
CA LEU A 79 -6.07 -22.01 6.07
C LEU A 79 -7.15 -20.95 5.88
N ALA A 80 -7.24 -20.38 4.68
CA ALA A 80 -8.22 -19.39 4.27
C ALA A 80 -9.61 -19.97 3.97
N SER A 81 -9.87 -21.25 4.28
CA SER A 81 -11.13 -21.93 3.94
C SER A 81 -11.50 -21.81 2.45
N HIS A 82 -10.49 -21.83 1.58
CA HIS A 82 -10.60 -21.65 0.12
C HIS A 82 -11.09 -20.27 -0.33
N ASP A 83 -11.02 -19.25 0.54
CA ASP A 83 -11.20 -17.86 0.15
C ASP A 83 -9.89 -17.30 -0.44
N MET A 84 -9.93 -16.92 -1.73
CA MET A 84 -8.78 -16.39 -2.45
C MET A 84 -8.31 -15.05 -1.88
N ALA A 85 -9.22 -14.16 -1.46
CA ALA A 85 -8.84 -12.86 -0.94
C ALA A 85 -8.11 -13.01 0.40
N GLU A 86 -8.57 -13.94 1.23
CA GLU A 86 -7.90 -14.26 2.49
C GLU A 86 -6.56 -14.99 2.25
N ALA A 87 -6.47 -15.87 1.26
CA ALA A 87 -5.22 -16.49 0.86
C ALA A 87 -4.18 -15.46 0.38
N GLU A 88 -4.60 -14.48 -0.43
CA GLU A 88 -3.78 -13.33 -0.82
C GLU A 88 -3.33 -12.53 0.40
N ARG A 89 -4.26 -12.19 1.31
CA ARG A 89 -3.95 -11.44 2.53
C ARG A 89 -2.87 -12.14 3.37
N LEU A 90 -2.91 -13.46 3.45
CA LEU A 90 -1.91 -14.27 4.17
C LEU A 90 -0.57 -14.37 3.41
N LEU A 91 -0.58 -14.60 2.10
CA LEU A 91 0.65 -14.74 1.31
C LEU A 91 1.37 -13.42 1.08
N ASN A 92 0.62 -12.32 0.96
CA ASN A 92 1.18 -10.99 0.69
C ASN A 92 1.56 -10.25 1.97
N TYR A 93 1.40 -10.89 3.12
CA TYR A 93 1.80 -10.35 4.41
C TYR A 93 3.32 -10.22 4.49
N VAL A 94 3.78 -9.00 4.77
CA VAL A 94 5.17 -8.66 4.98
C VAL A 94 5.29 -7.90 6.28
N LYS A 95 6.11 -8.43 7.19
CA LYS A 95 6.52 -7.74 8.41
C LYS A 95 7.82 -7.01 8.16
N LEU A 96 7.83 -5.70 8.37
CA LEU A 96 8.96 -4.88 7.97
C LEU A 96 10.22 -5.16 8.80
N TYR A 97 10.06 -5.53 10.07
CA TYR A 97 11.18 -5.92 10.93
C TYR A 97 11.92 -7.17 10.42
N ASP A 98 11.24 -8.10 9.74
CA ASP A 98 11.90 -9.29 9.19
C ASP A 98 12.79 -8.93 7.99
N VAL A 99 12.51 -7.79 7.32
CA VAL A 99 13.33 -7.25 6.23
C VAL A 99 14.59 -6.57 6.77
N PHE A 100 14.48 -5.89 7.91
CA PHE A 100 15.55 -5.07 8.51
C PHE A 100 16.12 -5.66 9.80
N GLY A 101 16.01 -6.97 10.02
CA GLY A 101 16.24 -7.62 11.32
C GLY A 101 17.61 -7.38 11.97
N GLN A 102 18.61 -6.86 11.25
CA GLN A 102 19.92 -6.48 11.79
C GLN A 102 19.98 -5.05 12.36
N TYR A 103 18.98 -4.21 12.08
CA TYR A 103 18.91 -2.79 12.46
C TYR A 103 17.82 -2.51 13.50
N GLY A 104 17.30 -3.55 14.17
CA GLY A 104 16.25 -3.39 15.19
C GLY A 104 16.68 -2.54 16.38
N ASP A 105 17.98 -2.56 16.72
CA ASP A 105 18.55 -1.74 17.78
C ASP A 105 19.13 -0.44 17.18
N GLY A 106 18.54 0.70 17.51
CA GLY A 106 19.06 2.03 17.11
C GLY A 106 18.30 2.74 15.98
N VAL A 107 17.14 2.24 15.58
CA VAL A 107 16.23 2.95 14.66
C VAL A 107 14.86 3.10 15.33
N SER A 108 14.30 4.31 15.29
CA SER A 108 12.97 4.57 15.86
C SER A 108 11.89 3.70 15.22
N ALA A 109 10.98 3.15 16.03
CA ALA A 109 9.81 2.42 15.54
C ALA A 109 8.95 3.24 14.56
N SER A 110 8.94 4.57 14.72
CA SER A 110 8.22 5.48 13.81
C SER A 110 8.81 5.46 12.40
N ILE A 111 10.12 5.26 12.22
CA ILE A 111 10.76 5.17 10.90
C ILE A 111 10.26 3.93 10.16
N PHE A 112 10.15 2.80 10.84
CA PHE A 112 9.60 1.59 10.25
C PHE A 112 8.13 1.77 9.86
N LEU A 113 7.33 2.43 10.70
CA LEU A 113 5.93 2.70 10.34
C LEU A 113 5.82 3.61 9.12
N GLN A 114 6.57 4.71 9.10
CA GLN A 114 6.63 5.63 7.96
C GLN A 114 7.06 4.89 6.69
N LEU A 115 8.09 4.04 6.77
CA LEU A 115 8.53 3.24 5.63
C LEU A 115 7.45 2.26 5.17
N CYS A 116 6.76 1.60 6.10
CA CYS A 116 5.64 0.69 5.78
C CYS A 116 4.52 1.43 5.03
N GLU A 117 4.17 2.64 5.45
CA GLU A 117 3.18 3.49 4.77
C GLU A 117 3.62 3.90 3.37
N VAL A 118 4.89 4.23 3.17
CA VAL A 118 5.44 4.55 1.85
C VAL A 118 5.41 3.33 0.92
N ILE A 119 5.76 2.14 1.43
CA ILE A 119 5.64 0.89 0.67
C ILE A 119 4.17 0.63 0.32
N GLY A 120 3.24 0.84 1.26
CA GLY A 120 1.80 0.70 1.02
C GLY A 120 1.30 1.64 -0.05
N PHE A 121 1.74 2.90 -0.04
CA PHE A 121 1.44 3.84 -1.09
C PHE A 121 1.98 3.40 -2.45
N ALA A 122 3.23 2.93 -2.52
CA ALA A 122 3.83 2.41 -3.75
C ALA A 122 3.05 1.19 -4.29
N TRP A 123 2.70 0.23 -3.44
CA TRP A 123 1.93 -0.95 -3.83
C TRP A 123 0.56 -0.61 -4.39
N ARG A 124 -0.16 0.36 -3.81
CA ARG A 124 -1.44 0.84 -4.36
C ARG A 124 -1.29 1.35 -5.80
N MET A 125 -0.22 2.10 -6.08
CA MET A 125 0.06 2.60 -7.43
C MET A 125 0.44 1.46 -8.38
N VAL A 126 1.35 0.59 -7.96
CA VAL A 126 1.85 -0.51 -8.79
C VAL A 126 0.74 -1.51 -9.13
N LEU A 127 -0.08 -1.90 -8.15
CA LEU A 127 -1.19 -2.81 -8.37
C LEU A 127 -2.21 -2.22 -9.35
N LYS A 128 -2.54 -0.93 -9.22
CA LYS A 128 -3.44 -0.24 -10.15
C LYS A 128 -2.86 -0.17 -11.57
N GLU A 129 -1.56 0.07 -11.71
CA GLU A 129 -0.87 0.14 -13.00
C GLU A 129 -0.77 -1.22 -13.69
N LYS A 130 -0.44 -2.28 -12.93
CA LYS A 130 -0.20 -3.63 -13.47
C LYS A 130 -1.47 -4.45 -13.66
N PHE A 131 -2.52 -4.14 -12.90
CA PHE A 131 -3.76 -4.91 -12.85
C PHE A 131 -4.99 -3.98 -12.89
N PRO A 132 -5.17 -3.20 -13.97
CA PRO A 132 -6.21 -2.16 -14.04
C PRO A 132 -7.65 -2.72 -13.92
N ASP A 133 -7.86 -3.98 -14.30
CA ASP A 133 -9.16 -4.65 -14.26
C ASP A 133 -9.46 -5.32 -12.90
N LYS A 134 -8.55 -5.18 -11.92
CA LYS A 134 -8.66 -5.78 -10.59
C LYS A 134 -8.68 -4.67 -9.54
N SER A 135 -9.47 -4.86 -8.49
CA SER A 135 -9.54 -3.96 -7.36
C SER A 135 -8.80 -4.58 -6.17
N PHE A 136 -7.93 -3.80 -5.52
CA PHE A 136 -7.13 -4.26 -4.38
C PHE A 136 -7.36 -3.39 -3.15
N SER A 137 -7.34 -4.02 -1.98
CA SER A 137 -7.07 -3.35 -0.71
C SER A 137 -5.59 -3.50 -0.38
N VAL A 138 -4.95 -2.43 0.06
CA VAL A 138 -3.58 -2.45 0.61
C VAL A 138 -3.66 -1.90 2.03
N GLU A 139 -3.35 -2.77 2.98
CA GLU A 139 -3.47 -2.51 4.40
C GLU A 139 -2.09 -2.39 5.02
N VAL A 140 -1.90 -1.29 5.75
CA VAL A 140 -0.77 -1.10 6.65
C VAL A 140 -1.34 -1.14 8.06
N SER A 141 -0.71 -1.90 8.94
CA SER A 141 -1.08 -1.92 10.35
C SER A 141 0.15 -1.99 11.23
N ASN A 142 0.01 -1.49 12.45
CA ASN A 142 1.03 -1.51 13.46
C ASN A 142 0.33 -1.80 14.79
N SER A 143 0.46 -3.04 15.28
CA SER A 143 -0.10 -3.45 16.56
C SER A 143 0.96 -4.14 17.40
N ASP A 144 0.79 -4.08 18.72
CA ASP A 144 1.68 -4.75 19.67
C ASP A 144 1.68 -6.27 19.43
N GLU A 145 0.55 -6.84 18.99
CA GLU A 145 0.41 -8.25 18.62
C GLU A 145 1.30 -8.64 17.42
N ASN A 146 1.41 -7.73 16.44
CA ASN A 146 2.23 -7.96 15.26
C ASN A 146 3.73 -7.75 15.53
N TYR A 147 4.09 -7.19 16.71
CA TYR A 147 5.46 -6.84 17.09
C TYR A 147 6.17 -6.08 15.97
N GLY A 148 5.53 -5.01 15.48
CA GLY A 148 6.06 -4.10 14.46
C GLY A 148 5.10 -3.83 13.28
N PRO A 149 5.46 -2.89 12.39
CA PRO A 149 4.67 -2.53 11.23
C PRO A 149 4.60 -3.66 10.19
N VAL A 150 3.41 -3.89 9.67
CA VAL A 150 3.12 -4.92 8.68
C VAL A 150 2.33 -4.34 7.54
N ILE A 151 2.52 -4.92 6.35
CA ILE A 151 1.80 -4.57 5.14
C ILE A 151 1.30 -5.84 4.46
N THR A 152 0.09 -5.77 3.91
CA THR A 152 -0.46 -6.82 3.04
C THR A 152 -1.35 -6.21 1.96
N PHE A 153 -1.70 -7.01 0.95
CA PHE A 153 -2.72 -6.67 -0.02
C PHE A 153 -3.50 -7.91 -0.47
N TYR A 154 -4.73 -7.66 -0.92
CA TYR A 154 -5.61 -8.69 -1.46
C TYR A 154 -6.66 -8.06 -2.38
N GLN A 155 -7.23 -8.87 -3.26
CA GLN A 155 -8.29 -8.43 -4.16
C GLN A 155 -9.59 -8.24 -3.39
N VAL A 156 -10.28 -7.13 -3.67
CA VAL A 156 -11.64 -6.87 -3.16
C VAL A 156 -12.64 -7.05 -4.29
N LYS A 157 -13.81 -7.63 -3.97
CA LYS A 157 -14.89 -7.73 -4.95
C LYS A 157 -15.34 -6.33 -5.35
N GLN A 158 -15.29 -6.04 -6.65
CA GLN A 158 -15.87 -4.81 -7.16
C GLN A 158 -17.40 -4.93 -7.04
N LEU A 159 -18.00 -4.15 -6.13
CA LEU A 159 -19.45 -4.03 -6.07
C LEU A 159 -19.92 -3.39 -7.38
N LEU A 160 -20.61 -4.17 -8.21
CA LEU A 160 -21.36 -3.62 -9.33
C LEU A 160 -22.47 -2.73 -8.75
N ILE A 161 -22.28 -1.41 -8.82
CA ILE A 161 -23.38 -0.47 -8.58
C ILE A 161 -24.33 -0.62 -9.76
N VAL A 162 -25.33 -1.50 -9.64
CA VAL A 162 -26.47 -1.52 -10.55
C VAL A 162 -27.23 -0.23 -10.29
N GLY A 163 -27.26 0.66 -11.29
CA GLY A 163 -27.87 1.98 -11.19
C GLY A 163 -29.30 1.88 -10.63
N ARG A 164 -29.60 2.66 -9.59
CA ARG A 164 -30.97 2.91 -9.15
C ARG A 164 -31.74 3.46 -10.35
N GLN A 165 -32.68 2.69 -10.90
CA GLN A 165 -33.74 3.26 -11.71
C GLN A 165 -34.47 4.27 -10.81
N ALA A 166 -34.47 5.54 -11.24
CA ALA A 166 -35.24 6.57 -10.59
C ALA A 166 -36.73 6.21 -10.70
N PHE A 167 -37.34 5.85 -9.58
CA PHE A 167 -38.78 5.75 -9.47
C PHE A 167 -39.33 7.18 -9.64
N ARG A 168 -39.90 7.47 -10.81
CA ARG A 168 -40.61 8.72 -11.08
C ARG A 168 -42.02 8.54 -10.48
N PRO A 169 -42.44 9.28 -9.46
CA PRO A 169 -43.82 9.22 -9.03
C PRO A 169 -44.70 9.80 -10.16
N GLU A 170 -45.73 9.04 -10.55
CA GLU A 170 -46.78 9.54 -11.44
C GLU A 170 -47.50 10.70 -10.74
N ASN A 171 -47.66 11.79 -11.48
CA ASN A 171 -48.31 13.02 -11.02
C ASN A 171 -49.83 12.82 -11.12
N PRO A 172 -50.61 12.86 -10.02
CA PRO A 172 -52.04 12.63 -10.06
C PRO A 172 -52.76 13.96 -10.24
N ASP A 173 -52.50 14.66 -11.35
CA ASP A 173 -53.24 15.87 -11.72
C ASP A 173 -53.30 15.97 -13.25
N SER A 174 -54.18 15.18 -13.84
CA SER A 174 -54.74 15.47 -15.16
C SER A 174 -56.26 15.50 -14.98
N GLU A 175 -56.79 16.71 -14.82
CA GLU A 175 -58.22 17.01 -14.91
C GLU A 175 -58.76 16.52 -16.25
N ASP A 176 -59.69 15.55 -16.18
CA ASP A 176 -60.57 15.19 -17.28
C ASP A 176 -61.55 16.34 -17.55
N THR A 177 -61.21 17.22 -18.49
CA THR A 177 -62.21 18.03 -19.20
C THR A 177 -62.87 17.16 -20.28
N LEU A 178 -64.09 16.71 -20.00
CA LEU A 178 -65.00 16.10 -20.98
C LEU A 178 -65.48 17.15 -21.99
N PRO A 179 -65.62 16.83 -23.29
CA PRO A 179 -66.37 17.67 -24.22
C PRO A 179 -67.86 17.30 -24.22
N GLU A 180 -68.70 18.34 -24.34
CA GLU A 180 -70.13 18.25 -24.66
C GLU A 180 -70.36 17.53 -26.00
N VAL A 181 -71.21 16.50 -26.02
CA VAL A 181 -72.36 16.28 -26.95
C VAL A 181 -73.36 15.34 -26.28
#